data_AF-A0A3D2UFP1-F1
#
_entry.id   AF-A0A3D2UFP1-F1
#
_cell.length_a   1.000
_cell.length_b   1.000
_cell.length_c   1.000
_cell.angle_alpha   90.00
_cell.angle_beta   90.00
_cell.angle_gamma   90.00
#
_symmetry.space_group_name_H-M   'P 1'
#
loop_
_entity.id
_entity.type
_entity.pdbx_description
1 polymer ?
#
loop_
_entity_poly.entity_id
_entity_poly.type
_entity_poly.pdbx_seq_one_letter_code
_entity_poly.pdbx_strand_id
1 'polypeptide(L)'
;MRADEGSPGNSLKGASAIFLIMLTRHALISSMWLILVVLSMATGPAGLSAQDAEWLQNEIRETFESYTWGTARWSVLVYSLDSGETIFSIDPESAIAPASNIKLLTTAAALQRLGPDYRFRTYLLSSAPVTNGVLQGDLTLYGTGDPGLSDRFYGSKDEVFQLLVDDLQAAGITEVSGDLIADASFFPGPLRDEGWEQRDLNEHFTAPISALSYNENVVSFRIRPGPVGAPPNVETIPAHSALNVENTATTVANRARPRLAILRENPLKPVRITGRMSSGSGDVWRQMTVAVPADFAGASFRAVLEDRGIKVTGSTRRVELPIESVVRRLSGPALGRPAARILARHTSRPLAEYLEIVNKESNNLFAELIFRAIGRADSGIGSPKASALAVHETLVTLGVDTEELFQVDGSGLSGENRVSAALFVDLIRRMNEGSLWPDYWASLPRAGTRYELGRMYQTAAANNLRAKTGTIDGVSALTGMVRTQDGERLAFSIMVNGPPSIGRAKQLENEIGVHLAEFHRAPGTAPEVTEQTPIPRGNPAVFSERHRVERGENLGGIARSYGVTINEILQVNPRIERNRIIAGQWLEIPKHRGN
;
A
#
# COMPACT_ATOMS: atom_id res chain seq x y z
N MET A 1 -39.12 26.00 -62.24
CA MET A 1 -40.50 26.43 -61.93
C MET A 1 -40.40 27.31 -60.69
N ARG A 2 -40.53 28.64 -60.89
CA ARG A 2 -40.68 29.78 -59.95
C ARG A 2 -39.67 29.88 -58.78
N ALA A 3 -38.72 30.82 -58.75
CA ALA A 3 -38.77 32.31 -58.77
C ALA A 3 -39.16 32.92 -57.41
N ASP A 4 -38.23 33.69 -56.83
CA ASP A 4 -38.35 35.12 -56.44
C ASP A 4 -37.10 35.48 -55.58
N GLU A 5 -36.15 36.31 -56.03
CA GLU A 5 -36.15 37.78 -56.22
C GLU A 5 -36.31 38.56 -54.87
N GLY A 6 -35.53 39.58 -54.51
CA GLY A 6 -34.47 40.33 -55.18
C GLY A 6 -33.81 41.37 -54.23
N SER A 7 -32.48 41.49 -54.34
CA SER A 7 -31.62 42.66 -54.65
C SER A 7 -32.03 44.15 -54.30
N PRO A 8 -31.20 45.19 -54.55
CA PRO A 8 -30.42 45.93 -53.54
C PRO A 8 -30.54 47.47 -53.66
N GLY A 9 -29.69 48.23 -52.94
CA GLY A 9 -29.44 49.67 -53.13
C GLY A 9 -29.35 50.40 -51.78
N ASN A 10 -28.59 51.48 -51.58
CA ASN A 10 -27.92 52.36 -52.53
C ASN A 10 -27.05 53.36 -51.70
N SER A 11 -25.83 53.66 -52.17
CA SER A 11 -25.32 55.05 -52.29
C SER A 11 -24.92 55.82 -50.99
N LEU A 12 -23.93 56.73 -50.88
CA LEU A 12 -23.48 57.84 -51.73
C LEU A 12 -22.25 58.55 -51.08
N LYS A 13 -21.41 59.15 -51.94
CA LYS A 13 -20.58 60.39 -51.77
C LYS A 13 -19.36 60.29 -50.84
N GLY A 14 -18.17 60.82 -51.14
CA GLY A 14 -17.64 61.68 -52.21
C GLY A 14 -16.18 62.04 -51.82
N ALA A 15 -15.21 61.95 -52.73
CA ALA A 15 -14.39 63.04 -53.31
C ALA A 15 -14.07 64.23 -52.37
N SER A 16 -12.92 64.90 -52.33
CA SER A 16 -11.58 64.83 -52.97
C SER A 16 -10.76 66.01 -52.41
N ALA A 17 -9.43 65.98 -52.61
CA ALA A 17 -8.50 67.12 -52.75
C ALA A 17 -7.98 67.84 -51.47
N ILE A 18 -6.69 67.68 -51.11
CA ILE A 18 -5.49 68.47 -51.50
C ILE A 18 -5.45 69.88 -50.85
N PHE A 19 -4.49 70.14 -49.93
CA PHE A 19 -3.44 71.16 -50.10
C PHE A 19 -2.39 71.15 -48.96
N LEU A 20 -1.15 71.36 -49.39
CA LEU A 20 0.13 71.53 -48.70
C LEU A 20 0.24 72.94 -48.07
N ILE A 21 1.03 73.15 -47.00
CA ILE A 21 1.90 74.33 -46.80
C ILE A 21 2.76 74.15 -45.52
N MET A 22 4.08 74.28 -45.72
CA MET A 22 5.13 74.44 -44.71
C MET A 22 5.05 75.79 -44.00
N LEU A 23 5.55 75.89 -42.75
CA LEU A 23 6.36 77.04 -42.34
C LEU A 23 7.22 76.73 -41.09
N THR A 24 8.45 77.25 -41.16
CA THR A 24 9.57 77.12 -40.24
C THR A 24 9.71 78.38 -39.36
N ARG A 25 10.31 78.26 -38.15
CA ARG A 25 11.49 79.03 -37.65
C ARG A 25 11.51 79.33 -36.12
N HIS A 26 12.60 78.87 -35.49
CA HIS A 26 13.57 79.53 -34.55
C HIS A 26 13.15 80.14 -33.20
N ALA A 27 13.76 79.63 -32.10
CA ALA A 27 14.70 80.31 -31.16
C ALA A 27 14.93 79.41 -29.90
N LEU A 28 16.13 78.85 -29.63
CA LEU A 28 17.37 79.37 -29.00
C LEU A 28 17.37 79.41 -27.45
N ILE A 29 18.39 78.75 -26.86
CA ILE A 29 19.13 79.02 -25.59
C ILE A 29 19.08 77.93 -24.48
N SER A 30 20.21 77.18 -24.43
CA SER A 30 21.08 76.85 -23.29
C SER A 30 20.83 75.67 -22.32
N SER A 31 21.85 74.80 -22.33
CA SER A 31 22.62 74.34 -21.15
C SER A 31 22.17 73.12 -20.36
N MET A 32 23.20 72.31 -20.08
CA MET A 32 23.40 71.39 -18.95
C MET A 32 22.91 69.94 -19.06
N TRP A 33 23.87 69.08 -19.40
CA TRP A 33 24.26 67.87 -18.65
C TRP A 33 23.29 67.35 -17.59
N LEU A 34 22.71 66.16 -17.84
CA LEU A 34 22.80 65.03 -16.92
C LEU A 34 22.41 63.73 -17.64
N ILE A 35 23.35 62.80 -17.79
CA ILE A 35 23.04 61.39 -18.02
C ILE A 35 22.46 60.88 -16.71
N LEU A 36 21.14 60.70 -16.66
CA LEU A 36 20.47 59.95 -15.61
C LEU A 36 20.27 58.53 -16.13
N VAL A 37 21.23 57.66 -15.85
CA VAL A 37 20.98 56.21 -15.80
C VAL A 37 20.07 56.03 -14.58
N VAL A 38 18.77 55.95 -14.81
CA VAL A 38 17.84 55.44 -13.81
C VAL A 38 18.10 53.94 -13.75
N LEU A 39 18.92 53.52 -12.80
CA LEU A 39 18.97 52.14 -12.33
C LEU A 39 17.64 51.88 -11.61
N SER A 40 16.61 51.56 -12.38
CA SER A 40 15.38 51.00 -11.83
C SER A 40 15.72 49.60 -11.32
N MET A 41 16.11 49.52 -10.04
CA MET A 41 15.99 48.29 -9.26
C MET A 41 14.50 47.95 -9.19
N ALA A 42 14.01 47.28 -10.23
CA ALA A 42 12.74 46.57 -10.17
C ALA A 42 12.98 45.34 -9.29
N THR A 43 12.88 45.52 -7.98
CA THR A 43 12.68 44.41 -7.04
C THR A 43 11.27 43.90 -7.29
N GLY A 44 11.13 42.97 -8.24
CA GLY A 44 9.90 42.22 -8.44
C GLY A 44 9.58 41.33 -7.23
N PRO A 45 8.35 40.78 -7.14
CA PRO A 45 7.86 40.01 -6.00
C PRO A 45 8.52 38.62 -5.84
N ALA A 46 9.49 38.27 -6.69
CA ALA A 46 10.20 36.98 -6.66
C ALA A 46 10.94 36.70 -5.33
N GLY A 47 11.30 37.74 -4.58
CA GLY A 47 12.02 37.58 -3.29
C GLY A 47 11.19 37.04 -2.13
N LEU A 48 9.86 37.13 -2.19
CA LEU A 48 8.97 36.74 -1.08
C LEU A 48 8.54 35.27 -1.16
N SER A 49 8.34 34.70 -2.36
CA SER A 49 7.98 33.26 -2.50
C SER A 49 9.12 32.34 -2.08
N ALA A 50 10.36 32.74 -2.36
CA ALA A 50 11.56 31.97 -2.04
C ALA A 50 11.86 31.96 -0.53
N GLN A 51 11.59 33.08 0.18
CA GLN A 51 11.82 33.19 1.63
C GLN A 51 10.89 32.31 2.46
N ASP A 52 9.64 32.11 2.04
CA ASP A 52 8.68 31.30 2.78
C ASP A 52 9.01 29.80 2.65
N ALA A 53 9.36 29.33 1.44
CA ALA A 53 9.81 27.95 1.23
C ALA A 53 11.13 27.65 1.97
N GLU A 54 12.04 28.64 2.07
CA GLU A 54 13.27 28.54 2.86
C GLU A 54 13.00 28.29 4.35
N TRP A 55 11.97 28.92 4.94
CA TRP A 55 11.61 28.64 6.34
C TRP A 55 11.24 27.17 6.55
N LEU A 56 10.31 26.64 5.74
CA LEU A 56 9.87 25.25 5.88
C LEU A 56 11.03 24.27 5.61
N GLN A 57 11.88 24.57 4.63
CA GLN A 57 13.11 23.80 4.39
C GLN A 57 14.03 23.77 5.60
N ASN A 58 14.20 24.90 6.28
CA ASN A 58 15.04 25.01 7.48
C ASN A 58 14.45 24.23 8.65
N GLU A 59 13.15 24.35 8.95
CA GLU A 59 12.49 23.57 10.01
C GLU A 59 12.61 22.06 9.78
N ILE A 60 12.39 21.61 8.54
CA ILE A 60 12.55 20.19 8.18
C ILE A 60 14.01 19.76 8.34
N ARG A 61 14.96 20.58 7.88
CA ARG A 61 16.40 20.29 8.00
C ARG A 61 16.84 20.20 9.47
N GLU A 62 16.47 21.18 10.29
CA GLU A 62 16.77 21.20 11.72
C GLU A 62 16.15 19.99 12.43
N THR A 63 14.94 19.59 12.03
CA THR A 63 14.33 18.34 12.48
C THR A 63 15.25 17.17 12.16
N PHE A 64 15.62 16.94 10.89
CA PHE A 64 16.53 15.85 10.52
C PHE A 64 17.88 15.91 11.25
N GLU A 65 18.46 17.09 11.44
CA GLU A 65 19.73 17.29 12.15
C GLU A 65 19.64 16.92 13.64
N SER A 66 18.46 17.07 14.26
CA SER A 66 18.21 16.60 15.64
C SER A 66 18.17 15.06 15.77
N TYR A 67 18.04 14.35 14.64
CA TYR A 67 18.03 12.90 14.54
C TYR A 67 19.26 12.38 13.76
N THR A 68 20.43 12.42 14.40
CA THR A 68 21.70 11.95 13.82
C THR A 68 21.79 10.42 13.72
N TRP A 69 21.25 9.84 12.63
CA TRP A 69 21.26 8.39 12.39
C TRP A 69 22.20 8.01 11.24
N GLY A 70 23.50 7.98 11.52
CA GLY A 70 24.55 7.84 10.50
C GLY A 70 24.50 6.58 9.63
N THR A 71 23.79 5.52 10.04
CA THR A 71 23.62 4.29 9.26
C THR A 71 22.22 4.16 8.62
N ALA A 72 21.31 5.09 8.90
CA ALA A 72 19.97 5.05 8.35
C ALA A 72 19.99 5.48 6.89
N ARG A 73 19.22 4.78 6.06
CA ARG A 73 18.98 5.16 4.66
C ARG A 73 17.64 5.86 4.58
N TRP A 74 17.63 7.00 3.90
CA TRP A 74 16.47 7.85 3.76
C TRP A 74 16.03 7.90 2.30
N SER A 75 14.72 8.02 2.10
CA SER A 75 14.13 8.49 0.86
C SER A 75 12.98 9.40 1.24
N VAL A 76 13.13 10.69 0.96
CA VAL A 76 12.23 11.74 1.43
C VAL A 76 11.94 12.72 0.30
N LEU A 77 10.67 13.06 0.13
CA LEU A 77 10.23 14.11 -0.79
C LEU A 77 9.02 14.84 -0.21
N VAL A 78 9.03 16.17 -0.31
CA VAL A 78 7.90 17.07 -0.06
C VAL A 78 7.71 17.92 -1.31
N TYR A 79 6.51 17.90 -1.86
CA TYR A 79 6.19 18.49 -3.16
C TYR A 79 4.87 19.26 -3.10
N SER A 80 4.85 20.47 -3.64
CA SER A 80 3.63 21.25 -3.81
C SER A 80 2.86 20.79 -5.04
N LEU A 81 1.63 20.33 -4.82
CA LEU A 81 0.71 19.96 -5.90
C LEU A 81 0.11 21.18 -6.60
N ASP A 82 0.24 22.37 -6.01
CA ASP A 82 -0.36 23.60 -6.54
C ASP A 82 0.64 24.40 -7.38
N SER A 83 1.90 24.51 -6.93
CA SER A 83 2.94 25.22 -7.65
C SER A 83 3.84 24.33 -8.52
N GLY A 84 3.85 23.02 -8.26
CA GLY A 84 4.73 22.06 -8.93
C GLY A 84 6.17 22.07 -8.41
N GLU A 85 6.41 22.71 -7.26
CA GLU A 85 7.72 22.90 -6.64
C GLU A 85 8.08 21.74 -5.70
N THR A 86 9.32 21.25 -5.78
CA THR A 86 9.92 20.42 -4.72
C THR A 86 10.31 21.32 -3.56
N ILE A 87 9.66 21.14 -2.41
CA ILE A 87 9.96 21.93 -1.20
C ILE A 87 11.20 21.36 -0.51
N PHE A 88 11.27 20.05 -0.32
CA PHE A 88 12.36 19.39 0.39
C PHE A 88 12.59 17.98 -0.14
N SER A 89 13.84 17.52 -0.18
CA SER A 89 14.15 16.13 -0.55
C SER A 89 15.44 15.61 0.09
N ILE A 90 15.48 14.29 0.32
CA ILE A 90 16.68 13.51 0.67
C ILE A 90 16.61 12.22 -0.14
N ASP A 91 17.55 12.03 -1.08
CA ASP A 91 17.62 10.86 -1.96
C ASP A 91 16.23 10.38 -2.48
N PRO A 92 15.42 11.27 -3.09
CA PRO A 92 14.01 11.00 -3.37
C PRO A 92 13.80 9.84 -4.36
N GLU A 93 14.78 9.58 -5.23
CA GLU A 93 14.78 8.47 -6.20
C GLU A 93 15.31 7.14 -5.63
N SER A 94 15.86 7.16 -4.42
CA SER A 94 16.41 5.94 -3.81
C SER A 94 15.31 4.97 -3.44
N ALA A 95 15.21 3.85 -4.17
CA ALA A 95 14.23 2.81 -3.89
C ALA A 95 14.66 2.00 -2.64
N ILE A 96 13.87 2.11 -1.57
CA ILE A 96 14.11 1.43 -0.29
C ILE A 96 12.85 0.67 0.14
N ALA A 97 12.96 -0.16 1.18
CA ALA A 97 11.81 -0.92 1.69
C ALA A 97 10.73 0.03 2.23
N PRO A 98 9.49 0.01 1.70
CA PRO A 98 8.47 0.98 2.07
C PRO A 98 7.53 0.49 3.20
N ALA A 99 7.67 -0.77 3.62
CA ALA A 99 6.70 -1.45 4.48
C ALA A 99 5.27 -1.29 3.92
N SER A 100 4.28 -1.11 4.81
CA SER A 100 2.86 -0.96 4.44
C SER A 100 2.51 0.24 3.55
N ASN A 101 3.44 1.13 3.19
CA ASN A 101 3.17 2.10 2.12
C ASN A 101 2.99 1.44 0.75
N ILE A 102 3.44 0.19 0.54
CA ILE A 102 3.10 -0.59 -0.68
C ILE A 102 1.59 -0.63 -0.94
N LYS A 103 0.77 -0.61 0.12
CA LYS A 103 -0.69 -0.60 0.01
C LYS A 103 -1.23 0.61 -0.75
N LEU A 104 -0.50 1.73 -0.80
CA LEU A 104 -0.84 2.88 -1.64
C LEU A 104 -0.87 2.48 -3.13
N LEU A 105 0.14 1.74 -3.59
CA LEU A 105 0.19 1.22 -4.97
C LEU A 105 -0.95 0.24 -5.22
N THR A 106 -1.13 -0.72 -4.29
CA THR A 106 -2.18 -1.74 -4.38
C THR A 106 -3.58 -1.14 -4.42
N THR A 107 -3.89 -0.17 -3.55
CA THR A 107 -5.22 0.45 -3.46
C THR A 107 -5.50 1.40 -4.62
N ALA A 108 -4.49 2.12 -5.12
CA ALA A 108 -4.62 2.90 -6.35
C ALA A 108 -4.92 1.99 -7.55
N ALA A 109 -4.16 0.90 -7.71
CA ALA A 109 -4.39 -0.05 -8.79
C ALA A 109 -5.75 -0.76 -8.69
N ALA A 110 -6.20 -1.07 -7.47
CA ALA A 110 -7.52 -1.64 -7.23
C ALA A 110 -8.64 -0.72 -7.73
N LEU A 111 -8.57 0.58 -7.42
CA LEU A 111 -9.55 1.55 -7.88
C LEU A 111 -9.57 1.67 -9.41
N GLN A 112 -8.39 1.72 -10.05
CA GLN A 112 -8.28 1.87 -11.50
C GLN A 112 -8.76 0.64 -12.27
N ARG A 113 -8.46 -0.57 -11.76
CA ARG A 113 -8.74 -1.83 -12.48
C ARG A 113 -10.10 -2.44 -12.15
N LEU A 114 -10.53 -2.34 -10.89
CA LEU A 114 -11.77 -2.97 -10.42
C LEU A 114 -12.91 -1.94 -10.28
N GLY A 115 -12.59 -0.70 -9.93
CA GLY A 115 -13.56 0.35 -9.61
C GLY A 115 -14.06 0.28 -8.16
N PRO A 116 -14.49 1.42 -7.59
CA PRO A 116 -14.92 1.51 -6.18
C PRO A 116 -16.13 0.63 -5.85
N ASP A 117 -16.97 0.35 -6.86
CA ASP A 117 -18.16 -0.48 -6.75
C ASP A 117 -17.93 -1.97 -6.95
N TYR A 118 -16.69 -2.40 -7.19
CA TYR A 118 -16.40 -3.83 -7.31
C TYR A 118 -16.90 -4.59 -6.07
N ARG A 119 -17.45 -5.78 -6.30
CA ARG A 119 -17.98 -6.67 -5.28
C ARG A 119 -17.40 -8.06 -5.47
N PHE A 120 -16.84 -8.63 -4.42
CA PHE A 120 -16.50 -10.04 -4.37
C PHE A 120 -17.76 -10.89 -4.25
N ARG A 121 -17.65 -12.16 -4.64
CA ARG A 121 -18.77 -13.11 -4.61
C ARG A 121 -18.36 -14.44 -4.01
N THR A 122 -19.22 -15.00 -3.18
CA THR A 122 -19.05 -16.37 -2.65
C THR A 122 -20.26 -17.17 -3.07
N TYR A 123 -20.05 -18.37 -3.58
CA TYR A 123 -21.12 -19.16 -4.20
C TYR A 123 -21.29 -20.50 -3.51
N LEU A 124 -22.53 -20.98 -3.49
CA LEU A 124 -22.81 -22.40 -3.35
C LEU A 124 -23.11 -22.99 -4.71
N LEU A 125 -22.37 -24.03 -5.10
CA LEU A 125 -22.44 -24.66 -6.41
C LEU A 125 -22.73 -26.15 -6.28
N SER A 126 -23.46 -26.71 -7.23
CA SER A 126 -23.54 -28.17 -7.42
C SER A 126 -23.91 -28.52 -8.85
N SER A 127 -23.45 -29.67 -9.35
CA SER A 127 -23.95 -30.26 -10.60
C SER A 127 -25.03 -31.33 -10.38
N ALA A 128 -25.35 -31.64 -9.11
CA ALA A 128 -26.30 -32.70 -8.76
C ALA A 128 -27.76 -32.20 -8.75
N PRO A 129 -28.74 -33.05 -9.10
CA PRO A 129 -30.15 -32.73 -8.97
C PRO A 129 -30.59 -32.70 -7.50
N VAL A 130 -31.73 -32.04 -7.23
CA VAL A 130 -32.39 -32.07 -5.93
C VAL A 130 -33.67 -32.89 -6.08
N THR A 131 -33.84 -33.91 -5.25
CA THR A 131 -35.01 -34.81 -5.25
C THR A 131 -35.52 -34.93 -3.82
N ASN A 132 -36.80 -34.59 -3.60
CA ASN A 132 -37.46 -34.65 -2.28
C ASN A 132 -36.65 -33.94 -1.17
N GLY A 133 -36.08 -32.77 -1.49
CA GLY A 133 -35.27 -31.97 -0.56
C GLY A 133 -33.82 -32.45 -0.37
N VAL A 134 -33.40 -33.53 -1.06
CA VAL A 134 -32.03 -34.05 -0.98
C VAL A 134 -31.24 -33.65 -2.23
N LEU A 135 -30.13 -32.94 -2.05
CA LEU A 135 -29.12 -32.71 -3.09
C LEU A 135 -28.32 -34.00 -3.30
N GLN A 136 -28.49 -34.63 -4.47
CA GLN A 136 -27.97 -35.97 -4.80
C GLN A 136 -26.50 -35.96 -5.21
N GLY A 137 -25.64 -35.31 -4.42
CA GLY A 137 -24.22 -35.18 -4.68
C GLY A 137 -23.57 -34.07 -3.88
N ASP A 138 -22.42 -33.61 -4.34
CA ASP A 138 -21.59 -32.66 -3.61
C ASP A 138 -22.18 -31.25 -3.60
N LEU A 139 -22.00 -30.55 -2.47
CA LEU A 139 -22.24 -29.11 -2.33
C LEU A 139 -20.87 -28.41 -2.27
N THR A 140 -20.63 -27.43 -3.13
CA THR A 140 -19.37 -26.68 -3.17
C THR A 140 -19.55 -25.26 -2.65
N LEU A 141 -18.85 -24.90 -1.58
CA LEU A 141 -18.61 -23.53 -1.15
C LEU A 141 -17.40 -22.97 -1.91
N TYR A 142 -17.65 -22.06 -2.85
CA TYR A 142 -16.64 -21.50 -3.74
C TYR A 142 -16.34 -20.04 -3.41
N GLY A 143 -15.11 -19.76 -2.99
CA GLY A 143 -14.63 -18.40 -2.69
C GLY A 143 -13.93 -17.74 -3.86
N THR A 144 -14.17 -16.43 -4.07
CA THR A 144 -13.48 -15.62 -5.10
C THR A 144 -12.54 -14.56 -4.52
N GLY A 145 -12.16 -14.70 -3.25
CA GLY A 145 -11.22 -13.81 -2.59
C GLY A 145 -11.84 -12.71 -1.73
N ASP A 146 -13.10 -12.85 -1.31
CA ASP A 146 -13.74 -11.89 -0.43
C ASP A 146 -13.09 -11.92 0.97
N PRO A 147 -12.41 -10.84 1.41
CA PRO A 147 -11.84 -10.76 2.75
C PRO A 147 -12.88 -10.49 3.85
N GLY A 148 -14.11 -10.11 3.49
CA GLY A 148 -15.10 -9.57 4.42
C GLY A 148 -16.09 -10.58 5.02
N LEU A 149 -15.87 -11.89 4.87
CA LEU A 149 -16.69 -12.92 5.54
C LEU A 149 -16.36 -12.97 7.05
N SER A 150 -16.78 -11.94 7.79
CA SER A 150 -16.56 -11.79 9.22
C SER A 150 -17.55 -10.81 9.87
N ASP A 151 -17.53 -10.74 11.19
CA ASP A 151 -18.31 -9.78 11.99
C ASP A 151 -17.85 -8.31 11.85
N ARG A 152 -16.93 -8.01 10.92
CA ARG A 152 -16.58 -6.64 10.56
C ARG A 152 -17.71 -5.92 9.83
N PHE A 153 -18.46 -6.66 9.01
CA PHE A 153 -19.49 -6.10 8.12
C PHE A 153 -20.90 -6.64 8.40
N TYR A 154 -20.99 -7.62 9.29
CA TYR A 154 -22.17 -8.38 9.64
C TYR A 154 -22.29 -8.49 11.16
N GLY A 155 -23.49 -8.76 11.68
CA GLY A 155 -23.80 -8.84 13.10
C GLY A 155 -23.18 -10.04 13.83
N SER A 156 -22.78 -11.09 13.11
CA SER A 156 -21.99 -12.21 13.66
C SER A 156 -20.92 -12.69 12.68
N LYS A 157 -19.97 -13.49 13.20
CA LYS A 157 -18.87 -14.02 12.39
C LYS A 157 -19.38 -14.91 11.25
N ASP A 158 -20.42 -15.68 11.52
CA ASP A 158 -21.01 -16.69 10.65
C ASP A 158 -22.27 -16.23 9.89
N GLU A 159 -22.69 -14.97 10.01
CA GLU A 159 -23.93 -14.46 9.39
C GLU A 159 -23.96 -14.68 7.87
N VAL A 160 -22.84 -14.47 7.17
CA VAL A 160 -22.77 -14.72 5.71
C VAL A 160 -23.05 -16.19 5.38
N PHE A 161 -22.56 -17.11 6.21
CA PHE A 161 -22.84 -18.53 6.06
C PHE A 161 -24.32 -18.83 6.34
N GLN A 162 -24.92 -18.20 7.34
CA GLN A 162 -26.36 -18.34 7.62
C GLN A 162 -27.20 -17.87 6.43
N LEU A 163 -26.87 -16.73 5.83
CA LEU A 163 -27.55 -16.20 4.63
C LEU A 163 -27.46 -17.16 3.44
N LEU A 164 -26.30 -17.80 3.23
CA LEU A 164 -26.14 -18.82 2.18
C LEU A 164 -26.98 -20.07 2.48
N VAL A 165 -27.14 -20.44 3.75
CA VAL A 165 -28.00 -21.55 4.16
C VAL A 165 -29.48 -21.22 4.00
N ASP A 166 -29.89 -19.98 4.26
CA ASP A 166 -31.27 -19.52 4.05
C ASP A 166 -31.71 -19.70 2.59
N ASP A 167 -30.82 -19.38 1.64
CA ASP A 167 -31.05 -19.63 0.21
C ASP A 167 -31.24 -21.12 -0.11
N LEU A 168 -30.47 -22.02 0.53
CA LEU A 168 -30.64 -23.47 0.35
C LEU A 168 -31.98 -23.95 0.92
N GLN A 169 -32.37 -23.47 2.09
CA GLN A 169 -33.65 -23.82 2.73
C GLN A 169 -34.83 -23.30 1.91
N ALA A 170 -34.73 -22.07 1.37
CA ALA A 170 -35.72 -21.51 0.46
C ALA A 170 -35.85 -22.32 -0.84
N ALA A 171 -34.75 -22.93 -1.31
CA ALA A 171 -34.75 -23.88 -2.41
C ALA A 171 -35.27 -25.29 -2.03
N GLY A 172 -35.70 -25.48 -0.77
CA GLY A 172 -36.25 -26.73 -0.25
C GLY A 172 -35.21 -27.81 0.05
N ILE A 173 -33.92 -27.45 0.12
CA ILE A 173 -32.84 -28.40 0.41
C ILE A 173 -32.72 -28.60 1.92
N THR A 174 -32.83 -29.86 2.35
CA THR A 174 -32.73 -30.29 3.75
C THR A 174 -31.59 -31.28 3.98
N GLU A 175 -31.05 -31.89 2.91
CA GLU A 175 -29.94 -32.84 3.00
C GLU A 175 -29.02 -32.75 1.77
N VAL A 176 -27.72 -32.93 2.00
CA VAL A 176 -26.67 -33.11 0.99
C VAL A 176 -26.14 -34.54 1.11
N SER A 177 -26.38 -35.36 0.09
CA SER A 177 -25.99 -36.77 0.11
C SER A 177 -24.50 -37.00 -0.19
N GLY A 178 -23.83 -36.01 -0.77
CA GLY A 178 -22.40 -36.05 -1.10
C GLY A 178 -21.53 -35.30 -0.09
N ASP A 179 -20.33 -34.93 -0.54
CA ASP A 179 -19.37 -34.17 0.25
C ASP A 179 -19.70 -32.67 0.28
N LEU A 180 -19.22 -32.00 1.33
CA LEU A 180 -19.08 -30.54 1.33
C LEU A 180 -17.68 -30.19 0.80
N ILE A 181 -17.61 -29.45 -0.31
CA ILE A 181 -16.36 -29.05 -0.94
C ILE A 181 -16.07 -27.58 -0.61
N ALA A 182 -14.96 -27.31 0.09
CA ALA A 182 -14.43 -25.97 0.30
C ALA A 182 -13.44 -25.65 -0.84
N ASP A 183 -13.92 -24.96 -1.87
CA ASP A 183 -13.14 -24.67 -3.09
C ASP A 183 -12.56 -23.25 -3.04
N ALA A 184 -11.25 -23.19 -2.85
CA ALA A 184 -10.42 -21.99 -2.80
C ALA A 184 -9.57 -21.80 -4.08
N SER A 185 -9.85 -22.55 -5.13
CA SER A 185 -9.00 -22.60 -6.33
C SER A 185 -8.99 -21.33 -7.20
N PHE A 186 -9.80 -20.32 -6.86
CA PHE A 186 -9.85 -19.07 -7.63
C PHE A 186 -8.52 -18.30 -7.59
N PHE A 187 -7.73 -18.45 -6.53
CA PHE A 187 -6.38 -17.89 -6.40
C PHE A 187 -5.33 -19.01 -6.33
N PRO A 188 -4.63 -19.30 -7.43
CA PRO A 188 -3.53 -20.25 -7.40
C PRO A 188 -2.29 -19.64 -6.75
N GLY A 189 -1.50 -20.48 -6.08
CA GLY A 189 -0.19 -20.10 -5.57
C GLY A 189 0.00 -20.36 -4.07
N PRO A 190 1.14 -19.95 -3.51
CA PRO A 190 1.41 -20.20 -2.11
C PRO A 190 0.48 -19.36 -1.24
N LEU A 191 0.09 -19.93 -0.10
CA LEU A 191 -0.74 -19.25 0.91
C LEU A 191 -0.02 -18.04 1.52
N ARG A 192 1.29 -17.91 1.37
CA ARG A 192 2.08 -16.78 1.90
C ARG A 192 3.24 -16.50 0.97
N ASP A 193 3.71 -15.26 0.97
CA ASP A 193 4.93 -14.90 0.25
C ASP A 193 6.18 -15.48 0.93
N GLU A 194 7.20 -15.82 0.14
CA GLU A 194 8.44 -16.40 0.67
C GLU A 194 9.30 -15.37 1.43
N GLY A 195 9.15 -14.08 1.11
CA GLY A 195 9.84 -12.97 1.77
C GLY A 195 9.25 -12.57 3.12
N TRP A 196 8.21 -13.26 3.61
CA TRP A 196 7.64 -13.01 4.93
C TRP A 196 8.46 -13.66 6.05
N GLU A 197 8.61 -12.94 7.16
CA GLU A 197 9.37 -13.37 8.32
C GLU A 197 8.78 -14.65 8.95
N GLN A 198 9.58 -15.72 8.95
CA GLN A 198 9.12 -17.05 9.39
C GLN A 198 8.67 -17.08 10.86
N ARG A 199 9.27 -16.24 11.71
CA ARG A 199 8.90 -16.10 13.12
C ARG A 199 7.51 -15.52 13.33
N ASP A 200 7.01 -14.75 12.36
CA ASP A 200 5.76 -13.99 12.48
C ASP A 200 4.56 -14.76 11.90
N LEU A 201 4.76 -15.94 11.29
CA LEU A 201 3.70 -16.67 10.55
C LEU A 201 2.49 -17.10 11.39
N ASN A 202 2.64 -17.11 12.72
CA ASN A 202 1.56 -17.40 13.66
C ASN A 202 0.76 -16.14 14.07
N GLU A 203 1.27 -14.95 13.78
CA GLU A 203 0.63 -13.67 14.10
C GLU A 203 -0.52 -13.36 13.16
N HIS A 204 -1.58 -12.76 13.68
CA HIS A 204 -2.78 -12.42 12.92
C HIS A 204 -2.49 -11.62 11.64
N PHE A 205 -1.45 -10.78 11.63
CA PHE A 205 -1.10 -9.96 10.48
C PHE A 205 -0.39 -10.73 9.35
N THR A 206 -0.01 -12.00 9.54
CA THR A 206 0.54 -12.89 8.51
C THR A 206 -0.44 -14.01 8.13
N ALA A 207 -1.74 -13.71 8.22
CA ALA A 207 -2.80 -14.62 7.81
C ALA A 207 -2.56 -15.21 6.41
N PRO A 208 -2.80 -16.51 6.20
CA PRO A 208 -2.61 -17.14 4.89
C PRO A 208 -3.63 -16.58 3.88
N ILE A 209 -3.20 -16.41 2.64
CA ILE A 209 -3.94 -15.85 1.52
C ILE A 209 -4.65 -16.98 0.79
N SER A 210 -5.98 -16.95 0.79
CA SER A 210 -6.82 -17.95 0.13
C SER A 210 -8.07 -17.32 -0.45
N ALA A 211 -8.54 -17.80 -1.62
CA ALA A 211 -9.75 -17.28 -2.21
C ALA A 211 -11.02 -17.58 -1.37
N LEU A 212 -10.96 -18.60 -0.51
CA LEU A 212 -11.99 -18.87 0.49
C LEU A 212 -11.43 -18.51 1.86
N SER A 213 -11.64 -17.25 2.25
CA SER A 213 -11.20 -16.70 3.53
C SER A 213 -12.40 -16.45 4.44
N TYR A 214 -12.30 -16.85 5.70
CA TYR A 214 -13.34 -16.71 6.71
C TYR A 214 -12.73 -16.15 7.99
N ASN A 215 -13.38 -15.16 8.60
CA ASN A 215 -12.90 -14.48 9.81
C ASN A 215 -11.42 -14.08 9.72
N GLU A 216 -11.04 -13.49 8.58
CA GLU A 216 -9.68 -13.07 8.26
C GLU A 216 -8.62 -14.17 8.40
N ASN A 217 -9.01 -15.44 8.29
CA ASN A 217 -8.13 -16.61 8.48
C ASN A 217 -7.39 -16.58 9.83
N VAL A 218 -8.04 -16.00 10.83
CA VAL A 218 -7.56 -15.86 12.20
C VAL A 218 -8.60 -16.44 13.14
N VAL A 219 -8.14 -17.01 14.25
CA VAL A 219 -8.99 -17.42 15.37
C VAL A 219 -8.47 -16.79 16.65
N SER A 220 -9.40 -16.42 17.53
CA SER A 220 -9.09 -15.97 18.88
C SER A 220 -9.17 -17.14 19.84
N PHE A 221 -8.06 -17.52 20.45
CA PHE A 221 -8.06 -18.37 21.62
C PHE A 221 -8.52 -17.58 22.83
N ARG A 222 -9.49 -18.13 23.56
CA ARG A 222 -9.85 -17.68 24.90
C ARG A 222 -9.60 -18.81 25.88
N ILE A 223 -8.73 -18.55 26.85
CA ILE A 223 -8.34 -19.52 27.86
C ILE A 223 -8.87 -19.03 29.21
N ARG A 224 -9.71 -19.86 29.84
CA ARG A 224 -10.39 -19.56 31.10
C ARG A 224 -9.89 -20.51 32.19
N PRO A 225 -9.79 -20.06 33.45
CA PRO A 225 -9.36 -20.96 34.53
C PRO A 225 -10.36 -22.10 34.70
N GLY A 226 -9.85 -23.31 34.91
CA GLY A 226 -10.63 -24.46 35.33
C GLY A 226 -10.64 -24.63 36.85
N PRO A 227 -11.18 -25.74 37.37
CA PRO A 227 -10.97 -26.13 38.77
C PRO A 227 -9.47 -26.25 39.09
N VAL A 228 -9.07 -25.93 40.34
CA VAL A 228 -7.67 -26.09 40.78
C VAL A 228 -7.24 -27.55 40.62
N GLY A 229 -6.10 -27.77 39.96
CA GLY A 229 -5.57 -29.09 39.62
C GLY A 229 -6.01 -29.62 38.25
N ALA A 230 -7.01 -29.00 37.60
CA ALA A 230 -7.46 -29.36 36.26
C ALA A 230 -6.85 -28.45 35.18
N PRO A 231 -6.84 -28.88 33.90
CA PRO A 231 -6.46 -28.00 32.79
C PRO A 231 -7.38 -26.77 32.69
N PRO A 232 -6.89 -25.63 32.19
CA PRO A 232 -7.75 -24.51 31.86
C PRO A 232 -8.68 -24.86 30.69
N ASN A 233 -9.86 -24.22 30.64
CA ASN A 233 -10.79 -24.36 29.53
C ASN A 233 -10.29 -23.54 28.34
N VAL A 234 -10.21 -24.18 27.16
CA VAL A 234 -9.71 -23.55 25.93
C VAL A 234 -10.83 -23.54 24.91
N GLU A 235 -11.19 -22.36 24.42
CA GLU A 235 -12.12 -22.19 23.30
C GLU A 235 -11.47 -21.37 22.18
N THR A 236 -11.85 -21.67 20.93
CA THR A 236 -11.54 -20.81 19.77
C THR A 236 -12.78 -20.05 19.36
N ILE A 237 -12.58 -18.81 18.93
CA ILE A 237 -13.63 -17.94 18.39
C ILE A 237 -13.19 -17.46 17.00
N PRO A 238 -13.92 -17.81 15.92
CA PRO A 238 -15.02 -18.78 15.85
C PRO A 238 -14.68 -20.17 16.36
N ALA A 239 -15.71 -20.92 16.76
CA ALA A 239 -15.59 -22.35 17.00
C ALA A 239 -15.24 -23.09 15.69
N HIS A 240 -14.94 -24.39 15.78
CA HIS A 240 -14.61 -25.23 14.60
C HIS A 240 -13.39 -24.73 13.81
N SER A 241 -12.38 -24.20 14.52
CA SER A 241 -11.13 -23.65 13.96
C SER A 241 -10.29 -24.61 13.12
N ALA A 242 -10.61 -25.91 13.14
CA ALA A 242 -9.81 -27.00 12.56
C ALA A 242 -8.35 -27.03 13.06
N LEU A 243 -8.03 -26.33 14.16
CA LEU A 243 -6.70 -26.35 14.76
C LEU A 243 -6.56 -27.52 15.73
N ASN A 244 -5.42 -28.21 15.66
CA ASN A 244 -5.03 -29.19 16.67
C ASN A 244 -4.45 -28.46 17.89
N VAL A 245 -5.07 -28.66 19.06
CA VAL A 245 -4.70 -27.98 20.31
C VAL A 245 -4.30 -29.00 21.37
N GLU A 246 -3.06 -28.90 21.83
CA GLU A 246 -2.48 -29.72 22.88
C GLU A 246 -2.42 -28.90 24.17
N ASN A 247 -3.34 -29.16 25.11
CA ASN A 247 -3.38 -28.47 26.40
C ASN A 247 -2.77 -29.34 27.50
N THR A 248 -1.59 -28.95 27.97
CA THR A 248 -0.90 -29.54 29.13
C THR A 248 -0.77 -28.55 30.30
N ALA A 249 -1.41 -27.38 30.18
CA ALA A 249 -1.41 -26.40 31.26
C ALA A 249 -2.28 -26.88 32.44
N THR A 250 -2.04 -26.31 33.63
CA THR A 250 -2.81 -26.62 34.83
C THR A 250 -3.29 -25.35 35.52
N THR A 251 -4.53 -25.36 35.99
CA THR A 251 -5.06 -24.30 36.84
C THR A 251 -4.56 -24.49 38.27
N VAL A 252 -3.98 -23.45 38.85
CA VAL A 252 -3.44 -23.46 40.22
C VAL A 252 -4.21 -22.48 41.10
N ALA A 253 -4.24 -22.75 42.41
CA ALA A 253 -4.74 -21.79 43.39
C ALA A 253 -4.01 -20.44 43.25
N ASN A 254 -4.66 -19.36 43.69
CA ASN A 254 -4.15 -18.00 43.55
C ASN A 254 -2.67 -17.88 43.97
N ARG A 255 -1.81 -17.62 42.98
CA ARG A 255 -0.37 -17.45 43.14
C ARG A 255 0.05 -16.13 42.52
N ALA A 256 1.13 -15.56 43.06
CA ALA A 256 1.58 -14.23 42.63
C ALA A 256 2.03 -14.16 41.16
N ARG A 257 2.43 -15.28 40.52
CA ARG A 257 3.02 -15.29 39.17
C ARG A 257 2.87 -16.62 38.38
N PRO A 258 1.66 -17.17 38.17
CA PRO A 258 1.49 -18.26 37.20
C PRO A 258 1.84 -17.77 35.79
N ARG A 259 2.53 -18.59 35.00
CA ARG A 259 2.90 -18.30 33.60
C ARG A 259 2.25 -19.33 32.70
N LEU A 260 1.35 -18.87 31.85
CA LEU A 260 0.74 -19.63 30.77
C LEU A 260 1.47 -19.26 29.47
N ALA A 261 1.76 -20.26 28.64
CA ALA A 261 2.34 -20.05 27.32
C ALA A 261 1.43 -20.68 26.26
N ILE A 262 1.20 -19.93 25.18
CA ILE A 262 0.48 -20.40 23.98
C ILE A 262 1.52 -20.39 22.86
N LEU A 263 1.96 -21.58 22.46
CA LEU A 263 3.10 -21.76 21.58
C LEU A 263 2.66 -22.50 20.32
N ARG A 264 3.25 -22.12 19.19
CA ARG A 264 3.13 -22.87 17.94
C ARG A 264 4.41 -22.69 17.17
N GLU A 265 5.00 -23.80 16.74
CA GLU A 265 6.29 -23.78 16.05
C GLU A 265 6.17 -23.16 14.65
N ASN A 266 5.15 -23.57 13.90
CA ASN A 266 4.78 -22.98 12.62
C ASN A 266 3.29 -23.24 12.33
N PRO A 267 2.69 -22.58 11.32
CA PRO A 267 1.26 -22.67 11.04
C PRO A 267 0.72 -24.06 10.69
N LEU A 268 1.55 -25.09 10.48
CA LEU A 268 1.08 -26.45 10.22
C LEU A 268 1.22 -27.36 11.44
N LYS A 269 1.84 -26.89 12.52
CA LYS A 269 2.02 -27.65 13.77
C LYS A 269 0.87 -27.40 14.75
N PRO A 270 0.64 -28.33 15.70
CA PRO A 270 -0.31 -28.14 16.79
C PRO A 270 -0.01 -26.89 17.63
N VAL A 271 -1.05 -26.28 18.16
CA VAL A 271 -0.95 -25.23 19.18
C VAL A 271 -0.78 -25.89 20.54
N ARG A 272 0.31 -25.56 21.24
CA ARG A 272 0.61 -26.08 22.58
C ARG A 272 0.30 -25.03 23.63
N ILE A 273 -0.58 -25.37 24.56
CA ILE A 273 -0.90 -24.55 25.73
C ILE A 273 -0.26 -25.21 26.95
N THR A 274 0.72 -24.54 27.55
CA THR A 274 1.54 -25.12 28.63
C THR A 274 1.70 -24.15 29.79
N GLY A 275 2.18 -24.66 30.94
CA GLY A 275 2.43 -23.87 32.13
C GLY A 275 1.25 -23.85 33.11
N ARG A 276 1.03 -22.71 33.77
CA ARG A 276 0.06 -22.59 34.87
C ARG A 276 -0.80 -21.34 34.72
N MET A 277 -2.09 -21.45 35.04
CA MET A 277 -3.06 -20.34 35.09
C MET A 277 -3.62 -20.20 36.52
N SER A 278 -3.89 -18.99 36.99
CA SER A 278 -4.46 -18.78 38.33
C SER A 278 -5.96 -19.05 38.32
N SER A 279 -6.51 -19.68 39.36
CA SER A 279 -7.97 -19.86 39.48
C SER A 279 -8.74 -18.54 39.56
N GLY A 280 -8.10 -17.47 40.03
CA GLY A 280 -8.67 -16.11 40.07
C GLY A 280 -8.19 -15.16 38.97
N SER A 281 -7.48 -15.62 37.94
CA SER A 281 -7.12 -14.75 36.80
C SER A 281 -8.27 -14.60 35.82
N GLY A 282 -8.35 -13.46 35.15
CA GLY A 282 -9.24 -13.26 34.00
C GLY A 282 -8.82 -14.08 32.78
N ASP A 283 -9.63 -14.00 31.74
CA ASP A 283 -9.42 -14.72 30.49
C ASP A 283 -8.11 -14.29 29.81
N VAL A 284 -7.37 -15.28 29.29
CA VAL A 284 -6.23 -15.02 28.41
C VAL A 284 -6.68 -15.13 26.97
N TRP A 285 -6.43 -14.06 26.20
CA TRP A 285 -6.79 -13.97 24.79
C TRP A 285 -5.56 -13.98 23.89
N ARG A 286 -5.61 -14.75 22.80
CA ARG A 286 -4.56 -14.75 21.78
C ARG A 286 -5.13 -15.02 20.40
N GLN A 287 -4.94 -14.08 19.48
CA GLN A 287 -5.21 -14.29 18.07
C GLN A 287 -4.07 -15.07 17.41
N MET A 288 -4.43 -16.03 16.55
CA MET A 288 -3.47 -16.80 15.76
C MET A 288 -4.03 -17.10 14.37
N THR A 289 -3.14 -17.26 13.40
CA THR A 289 -3.50 -17.69 12.05
C THR A 289 -4.03 -19.13 12.02
N VAL A 290 -4.96 -19.41 11.12
CA VAL A 290 -5.32 -20.80 10.81
C VAL A 290 -4.26 -21.46 9.93
N ALA A 291 -4.23 -22.80 9.93
CA ALA A 291 -3.30 -23.56 9.11
C ALA A 291 -3.65 -23.49 7.61
N VAL A 292 -4.91 -23.85 7.31
CA VAL A 292 -5.45 -23.95 5.95
C VAL A 292 -6.82 -23.23 5.93
N PRO A 293 -6.94 -22.06 5.30
CA PRO A 293 -8.17 -21.28 5.26
C PRO A 293 -9.40 -22.04 4.74
N ALA A 294 -9.23 -22.85 3.68
CA ALA A 294 -10.32 -23.61 3.09
C ALA A 294 -10.90 -24.65 4.08
N ASP A 295 -10.05 -25.31 4.86
CA ASP A 295 -10.49 -26.26 5.90
C ASP A 295 -11.24 -25.54 7.01
N PHE A 296 -10.76 -24.36 7.43
CA PHE A 296 -11.42 -23.55 8.44
C PHE A 296 -12.80 -23.05 7.99
N ALA A 297 -12.88 -22.50 6.78
CA ALA A 297 -14.14 -22.05 6.20
C ALA A 297 -15.11 -23.22 5.97
N GLY A 298 -14.63 -24.34 5.45
CA GLY A 298 -15.44 -25.55 5.22
C GLY A 298 -15.98 -26.18 6.51
N ALA A 299 -15.15 -26.28 7.56
CA ALA A 299 -15.58 -26.77 8.86
C ALA A 299 -16.61 -25.84 9.52
N SER A 300 -16.38 -24.52 9.45
CA SER A 300 -17.30 -23.52 9.99
C SER A 300 -18.63 -23.52 9.23
N PHE A 301 -18.60 -23.59 7.90
CA PHE A 301 -19.82 -23.65 7.09
C PHE A 301 -20.61 -24.95 7.30
N ARG A 302 -19.93 -26.10 7.43
CA ARG A 302 -20.60 -27.36 7.83
C ARG A 302 -21.34 -27.21 9.15
N ALA A 303 -20.70 -26.60 10.16
CA ALA A 303 -21.33 -26.40 11.45
C ALA A 303 -22.61 -25.56 11.34
N VAL A 304 -22.59 -24.50 10.52
CA VAL A 304 -23.78 -23.68 10.24
C VAL A 304 -24.87 -24.47 9.51
N LEU A 305 -24.52 -25.29 8.51
CA LEU A 305 -25.49 -26.17 7.83
C LEU A 305 -26.19 -27.10 8.83
N GLU A 306 -25.42 -27.77 9.69
CA GLU A 306 -25.91 -28.76 10.65
C GLU A 306 -26.75 -28.10 11.77
N ASP A 307 -26.33 -26.95 12.29
CA ASP A 307 -27.09 -26.16 13.27
C ASP A 307 -28.45 -25.69 12.71
N ARG A 308 -28.48 -25.38 11.42
CA ARG A 308 -29.70 -25.00 10.68
C ARG A 308 -30.48 -26.19 10.14
N GLY A 309 -30.11 -27.42 10.51
CA GLY A 309 -30.85 -28.64 10.17
C GLY A 309 -30.64 -29.17 8.74
N ILE A 310 -29.68 -28.65 7.97
CA ILE A 310 -29.25 -29.26 6.71
C ILE A 310 -28.19 -30.32 6.99
N LYS A 311 -28.56 -31.59 6.82
CA LYS A 311 -27.66 -32.72 7.04
C LYS A 311 -26.68 -32.88 5.86
N VAL A 312 -25.40 -33.10 6.13
CA VAL A 312 -24.39 -33.46 5.11
C VAL A 312 -23.82 -34.85 5.42
N THR A 313 -24.12 -35.84 4.59
CA THR A 313 -23.73 -37.24 4.84
C THR A 313 -22.30 -37.58 4.44
N GLY A 314 -21.74 -36.89 3.44
CA GLY A 314 -20.36 -37.05 3.04
C GLY A 314 -19.38 -36.37 4.00
N SER A 315 -18.12 -36.32 3.59
CA SER A 315 -17.02 -35.64 4.29
C SER A 315 -16.91 -34.16 3.91
N THR A 316 -16.09 -33.39 4.62
CA THR A 316 -15.64 -32.06 4.13
C THR A 316 -14.30 -32.24 3.43
N ARG A 317 -14.18 -31.76 2.19
CA ARG A 317 -12.95 -31.79 1.39
C ARG A 317 -12.58 -30.40 0.91
N ARG A 318 -11.28 -30.10 0.81
CA ARG A 318 -10.78 -28.86 0.20
C ARG A 318 -10.40 -29.07 -1.26
N VAL A 319 -10.49 -27.99 -2.04
CA VAL A 319 -9.97 -27.89 -3.41
C VAL A 319 -9.17 -26.59 -3.53
N GLU A 320 -7.90 -26.70 -3.93
CA GLU A 320 -6.98 -25.55 -4.05
C GLU A 320 -6.46 -25.38 -5.49
N LEU A 321 -6.49 -26.45 -6.29
CA LEU A 321 -6.01 -26.41 -7.67
C LEU A 321 -7.16 -26.18 -8.65
N PRO A 322 -7.03 -25.21 -9.59
CA PRO A 322 -8.08 -24.93 -10.59
C PRO A 322 -8.51 -26.15 -11.42
N ILE A 323 -7.60 -27.12 -11.63
CA ILE A 323 -7.89 -28.34 -12.40
C ILE A 323 -8.88 -29.28 -11.70
N GLU A 324 -8.98 -29.20 -10.38
CA GLU A 324 -9.88 -30.02 -9.55
C GLU A 324 -11.26 -29.37 -9.36
N SER A 325 -11.35 -28.05 -9.58
CA SER A 325 -12.55 -27.26 -9.33
C SER A 325 -13.76 -27.69 -10.18
N VAL A 326 -14.96 -27.55 -9.60
CA VAL A 326 -16.21 -27.72 -10.34
C VAL A 326 -16.45 -26.57 -11.33
N VAL A 327 -15.86 -25.39 -11.10
CA VAL A 327 -16.08 -24.16 -11.89
C VAL A 327 -15.50 -24.26 -13.30
N ARG A 328 -14.46 -25.08 -13.52
CA ARG A 328 -13.97 -25.38 -14.88
C ARG A 328 -15.02 -26.04 -15.77
N ARG A 329 -16.10 -26.56 -15.17
CA ARG A 329 -17.24 -27.22 -15.84
C ARG A 329 -18.39 -26.25 -16.14
N LEU A 330 -18.20 -24.94 -15.96
CA LEU A 330 -19.15 -23.89 -16.36
C LEU A 330 -19.05 -23.53 -17.84
N SER A 331 -17.90 -23.79 -18.50
CA SER A 331 -17.66 -23.48 -19.91
C SER A 331 -18.10 -24.62 -20.83
N GLY A 332 -19.42 -24.75 -21.03
CA GLY A 332 -20.04 -25.59 -22.06
C GLY A 332 -20.17 -27.09 -21.73
N PRO A 333 -21.07 -27.82 -22.41
CA PRO A 333 -21.30 -29.25 -22.17
C PRO A 333 -20.07 -30.06 -22.59
N ALA A 334 -19.17 -30.31 -21.66
CA ALA A 334 -18.15 -31.34 -21.83
C ALA A 334 -18.86 -32.71 -21.81
N LEU A 335 -19.03 -33.31 -22.99
CA LEU A 335 -19.37 -34.73 -23.25
C LEU A 335 -20.09 -35.44 -22.08
N GLY A 336 -21.39 -35.15 -21.92
CA GLY A 336 -22.30 -35.96 -21.09
C GLY A 336 -22.28 -35.72 -19.58
N ARG A 337 -21.71 -34.62 -19.08
CA ARG A 337 -21.77 -34.26 -17.64
C ARG A 337 -22.57 -32.97 -17.40
N PRO A 338 -23.46 -32.90 -16.38
CA PRO A 338 -24.22 -31.69 -16.08
C PRO A 338 -23.30 -30.52 -15.68
N ALA A 339 -23.60 -29.32 -16.17
CA ALA A 339 -22.91 -28.10 -15.74
C ALA A 339 -23.23 -27.80 -14.26
N ALA A 340 -22.27 -27.23 -13.54
CA ALA A 340 -22.54 -26.75 -12.18
C ALA A 340 -23.54 -25.59 -12.21
N ARG A 341 -24.52 -25.62 -11.31
CA ARG A 341 -25.49 -24.54 -11.08
C ARG A 341 -25.18 -23.80 -9.79
N ILE A 342 -25.49 -22.50 -9.76
CA ILE A 342 -25.46 -21.68 -8.56
C ILE A 342 -26.73 -21.97 -7.76
N LEU A 343 -26.57 -22.42 -6.51
CA LEU A 343 -27.66 -22.67 -5.57
C LEU A 343 -27.89 -21.46 -4.66
N ALA A 344 -26.81 -20.77 -4.27
CA ALA A 344 -26.84 -19.56 -3.44
C ALA A 344 -25.66 -18.65 -3.80
N ARG A 345 -25.78 -17.35 -3.51
CA ARG A 345 -24.72 -16.38 -3.77
C ARG A 345 -24.70 -15.25 -2.75
N HIS A 346 -23.57 -15.09 -2.09
CA HIS A 346 -23.23 -13.89 -1.34
C HIS A 346 -22.52 -12.87 -2.24
N THR A 347 -22.83 -11.59 -2.05
CA THR A 347 -22.15 -10.46 -2.69
C THR A 347 -21.67 -9.50 -1.59
N SER A 348 -20.39 -9.15 -1.65
CA SER A 348 -19.70 -8.40 -0.59
C SER A 348 -20.18 -6.95 -0.43
N ARG A 349 -19.55 -6.22 0.50
CA ARG A 349 -19.54 -4.74 0.52
C ARG A 349 -18.71 -4.17 -0.65
N PRO A 350 -18.90 -2.89 -1.04
CA PRO A 350 -18.09 -2.23 -2.06
C PRO A 350 -16.60 -2.29 -1.76
N LEU A 351 -15.80 -2.38 -2.82
CA LEU A 351 -14.34 -2.27 -2.72
C LEU A 351 -13.91 -1.02 -1.96
N ALA A 352 -14.57 0.13 -2.16
CA ALA A 352 -14.26 1.37 -1.45
C ALA A 352 -14.26 1.19 0.09
N GLU A 353 -15.23 0.45 0.67
CA GLU A 353 -15.26 0.14 2.10
C GLU A 353 -14.07 -0.75 2.52
N TYR A 354 -13.63 -1.66 1.65
CA TYR A 354 -12.47 -2.52 1.92
C TYR A 354 -11.15 -1.75 1.86
N LEU A 355 -11.03 -0.76 0.97
CA LEU A 355 -9.84 0.08 0.89
C LEU A 355 -9.65 0.92 2.17
N GLU A 356 -10.74 1.32 2.84
CA GLU A 356 -10.63 1.96 4.15
C GLU A 356 -9.99 1.02 5.17
N ILE A 357 -10.36 -0.26 5.22
CA ILE A 357 -9.72 -1.24 6.12
C ILE A 357 -8.25 -1.45 5.75
N VAL A 358 -7.95 -1.56 4.44
CA VAL A 358 -6.57 -1.70 3.96
C VAL A 358 -5.71 -0.53 4.44
N ASN A 359 -6.19 0.69 4.30
CA ASN A 359 -5.37 1.87 4.56
C ASN A 359 -5.43 2.35 6.01
N LYS A 360 -6.63 2.49 6.62
CA LYS A 360 -6.84 2.96 8.00
C LYS A 360 -6.36 1.96 9.05
N GLU A 361 -6.70 0.68 8.89
CA GLU A 361 -6.28 -0.39 9.81
C GLU A 361 -4.98 -1.08 9.37
N SER A 362 -4.48 -0.77 8.17
CA SER A 362 -3.28 -1.40 7.60
C SER A 362 -3.42 -2.92 7.42
N ASN A 363 -4.62 -3.43 7.14
CA ASN A 363 -4.89 -4.86 7.11
C ASN A 363 -4.19 -5.57 5.95
N ASN A 364 -3.34 -6.56 6.26
CA ASN A 364 -2.52 -7.25 5.27
C ASN A 364 -3.33 -8.23 4.42
N LEU A 365 -4.23 -9.00 5.04
CA LEU A 365 -5.03 -10.00 4.31
C LEU A 365 -5.92 -9.33 3.26
N PHE A 366 -6.58 -8.22 3.62
CA PHE A 366 -7.37 -7.45 2.67
C PHE A 366 -6.51 -6.95 1.50
N ALA A 367 -5.33 -6.40 1.80
CA ALA A 367 -4.40 -5.91 0.77
C ALA A 367 -3.97 -7.02 -0.19
N GLU A 368 -3.59 -8.18 0.33
CA GLU A 368 -3.15 -9.33 -0.48
C GLU A 368 -4.30 -9.93 -1.31
N LEU A 369 -5.51 -10.07 -0.76
CA LEU A 369 -6.65 -10.62 -1.50
C LEU A 369 -7.11 -9.66 -2.61
N ILE A 370 -7.11 -8.36 -2.34
CA ILE A 370 -7.37 -7.33 -3.37
C ILE A 370 -6.27 -7.35 -4.42
N PHE A 371 -5.00 -7.46 -4.01
CA PHE A 371 -3.87 -7.60 -4.93
C PHE A 371 -4.07 -8.80 -5.87
N ARG A 372 -4.42 -9.99 -5.34
CA ARG A 372 -4.75 -11.17 -6.17
C ARG A 372 -5.95 -10.96 -7.07
N ALA A 373 -6.95 -10.21 -6.62
CA ALA A 373 -8.12 -9.87 -7.43
C ALA A 373 -7.74 -8.98 -8.63
N ILE A 374 -6.82 -8.03 -8.46
CA ILE A 374 -6.29 -7.19 -9.56
C ILE A 374 -5.62 -8.08 -10.61
N GLY A 375 -4.67 -8.95 -10.20
CA GLY A 375 -3.98 -9.84 -11.13
C GLY A 375 -4.94 -10.79 -11.86
N ARG A 376 -5.97 -11.28 -11.16
CA ARG A 376 -7.00 -12.15 -11.74
C ARG A 376 -7.91 -11.41 -12.73
N ALA A 377 -8.30 -10.17 -12.45
CA ALA A 377 -9.13 -9.37 -13.33
C ALA A 377 -8.39 -9.02 -14.63
N ASP A 378 -7.09 -8.78 -14.55
CA ASP A 378 -6.27 -8.38 -15.69
C ASP A 378 -5.83 -9.58 -16.56
N SER A 379 -5.19 -10.59 -15.96
CA SER A 379 -4.55 -11.69 -16.69
C SER A 379 -5.34 -13.01 -16.63
N GLY A 380 -6.43 -13.05 -15.88
CA GLY A 380 -7.07 -14.31 -15.52
C GLY A 380 -6.26 -15.15 -14.53
N ILE A 381 -5.25 -14.62 -13.84
CA ILE A 381 -4.49 -15.39 -12.84
C ILE A 381 -4.28 -14.55 -11.56
N GLY A 382 -4.82 -15.02 -10.43
CA GLY A 382 -4.66 -14.37 -9.12
C GLY A 382 -3.37 -14.75 -8.37
N SER A 383 -2.21 -14.65 -9.02
CA SER A 383 -0.89 -14.96 -8.43
C SER A 383 -0.16 -13.68 -8.00
N PRO A 384 0.85 -13.71 -7.11
CA PRO A 384 1.52 -12.47 -6.70
C PRO A 384 2.24 -11.83 -7.88
N LYS A 385 2.91 -12.63 -8.73
CA LYS A 385 3.57 -12.15 -9.95
C LYS A 385 2.61 -11.47 -10.93
N ALA A 386 1.47 -12.09 -11.22
CA ALA A 386 0.48 -11.51 -12.12
C ALA A 386 -0.12 -10.21 -11.54
N SER A 387 -0.27 -10.16 -10.22
CA SER A 387 -0.79 -8.99 -9.51
C SER A 387 0.21 -7.83 -9.52
N ALA A 388 1.50 -8.12 -9.28
CA ALA A 388 2.58 -7.12 -9.35
C ALA A 388 2.68 -6.51 -10.74
N LEU A 389 2.58 -7.33 -11.79
CA LEU A 389 2.55 -6.87 -13.18
C LEU A 389 1.34 -5.95 -13.43
N ALA A 390 0.15 -6.36 -13.01
CA ALA A 390 -1.06 -5.56 -13.19
C ALA A 390 -0.99 -4.22 -12.43
N VAL A 391 -0.41 -4.19 -11.22
CA VAL A 391 -0.14 -2.94 -10.49
C VAL A 391 0.84 -2.06 -11.29
N HIS A 392 1.98 -2.62 -11.70
CA HIS A 392 2.98 -1.90 -12.49
C HIS A 392 2.39 -1.27 -13.76
N GLU A 393 1.66 -2.05 -14.57
CA GLU A 393 0.99 -1.53 -15.78
C GLU A 393 -0.05 -0.45 -15.48
N THR A 394 -0.73 -0.54 -14.34
CA THR A 394 -1.67 0.49 -13.89
C THR A 394 -0.96 1.79 -13.57
N LEU A 395 0.18 1.72 -12.88
CA LEU A 395 1.00 2.89 -12.55
C LEU A 395 1.57 3.54 -13.81
N VAL A 396 2.08 2.74 -14.76
CA VAL A 396 2.52 3.24 -16.08
C VAL A 396 1.38 3.94 -16.83
N THR A 397 0.17 3.37 -16.79
CA THR A 397 -1.02 3.98 -17.43
C THR A 397 -1.41 5.30 -16.76
N LEU A 398 -1.19 5.44 -15.46
CA LEU A 398 -1.34 6.71 -14.73
C LEU A 398 -0.23 7.72 -15.04
N GLY A 399 0.81 7.32 -15.76
CA GLY A 399 1.99 8.15 -16.03
C GLY A 399 2.88 8.33 -14.81
N VAL A 400 2.90 7.34 -13.91
CA VAL A 400 3.87 7.23 -12.80
C VAL A 400 5.13 6.54 -13.32
N ASP A 401 6.30 7.07 -12.95
CA ASP A 401 7.57 6.41 -13.23
C ASP A 401 7.76 5.18 -12.33
N THR A 402 8.03 4.02 -12.94
CA THR A 402 8.15 2.73 -12.27
C THR A 402 9.51 2.06 -12.47
N GLU A 403 10.53 2.76 -13.00
CA GLU A 403 11.83 2.16 -13.34
C GLU A 403 12.48 1.40 -12.17
N GLU A 404 12.41 1.96 -10.96
CA GLU A 404 13.01 1.41 -9.74
C GLU A 404 11.98 0.71 -8.81
N LEU A 405 10.77 0.43 -9.31
CA LEU A 405 9.73 -0.27 -8.55
C LEU A 405 10.02 -1.78 -8.51
N PHE A 406 10.12 -2.32 -7.30
CA PHE A 406 10.09 -3.76 -7.07
C PHE A 406 8.99 -4.11 -6.07
N GLN A 407 7.92 -4.73 -6.54
CA GLN A 407 6.80 -5.18 -5.70
C GLN A 407 6.65 -6.70 -5.78
N VAL A 408 6.66 -7.36 -4.63
CA VAL A 408 6.49 -8.82 -4.52
C VAL A 408 5.16 -9.20 -3.86
N ASP A 409 4.63 -8.33 -2.99
CA ASP A 409 3.39 -8.54 -2.27
C ASP A 409 2.47 -7.30 -2.29
N GLY A 410 1.20 -7.48 -1.93
CA GLY A 410 0.20 -6.40 -1.92
C GLY A 410 0.20 -5.58 -0.63
N SER A 411 0.77 -6.14 0.45
CA SER A 411 0.69 -5.59 1.80
C SER A 411 1.95 -4.86 2.27
N GLY A 412 3.11 -5.12 1.68
CA GLY A 412 4.38 -4.56 2.13
C GLY A 412 4.96 -5.25 3.36
N LEU A 413 4.55 -6.49 3.64
CA LEU A 413 5.15 -7.32 4.68
C LEU A 413 6.52 -7.84 4.26
N SER A 414 6.69 -8.17 2.98
CA SER A 414 7.98 -8.56 2.44
C SER A 414 8.96 -7.39 2.51
N GLY A 415 10.09 -7.61 3.17
CA GLY A 415 11.21 -6.68 3.22
C GLY A 415 11.94 -6.55 1.87
N GLU A 416 11.55 -7.31 0.86
CA GLU A 416 12.14 -7.26 -0.49
C GLU A 416 11.58 -6.11 -1.34
N ASN A 417 10.36 -5.65 -1.05
CA ASN A 417 9.74 -4.55 -1.79
C ASN A 417 10.67 -3.31 -1.84
N ARG A 418 10.77 -2.63 -2.98
CA ARG A 418 11.54 -1.38 -3.16
C ARG A 418 10.68 -0.35 -3.86
N VAL A 419 10.58 0.82 -3.24
CA VAL A 419 9.87 1.99 -3.79
C VAL A 419 10.61 3.25 -3.36
N SER A 420 10.63 4.28 -4.20
CA SER A 420 11.22 5.59 -3.90
C SER A 420 10.18 6.57 -3.36
N ALA A 421 10.62 7.61 -2.65
CA ALA A 421 9.71 8.69 -2.22
C ALA A 421 9.12 9.45 -3.41
N ALA A 422 9.92 9.62 -4.48
CA ALA A 422 9.47 10.22 -5.73
C ALA A 422 8.29 9.48 -6.35
N LEU A 423 8.36 8.14 -6.45
CA LEU A 423 7.27 7.34 -6.99
C LEU A 423 5.98 7.50 -6.17
N PHE A 424 6.07 7.48 -4.84
CA PHE A 424 4.89 7.66 -3.99
C PHE A 424 4.25 9.04 -4.10
N VAL A 425 5.06 10.10 -4.15
CA VAL A 425 4.57 11.47 -4.34
C VAL A 425 3.95 11.62 -5.73
N ASP A 426 4.57 11.06 -6.76
CA ASP A 426 4.04 11.08 -8.12
C ASP A 426 2.70 10.32 -8.21
N LEU A 427 2.60 9.15 -7.56
CA LEU A 427 1.33 8.44 -7.43
C LEU A 427 0.23 9.32 -6.80
N ILE A 428 0.52 10.00 -5.68
CA ILE A 428 -0.45 10.87 -5.02
C ILE A 428 -0.86 12.00 -5.98
N ARG A 429 0.09 12.61 -6.68
CA ARG A 429 -0.17 13.66 -7.67
C ARG A 429 -1.11 13.15 -8.79
N ARG A 430 -0.78 12.02 -9.41
CA ARG A 430 -1.59 11.41 -10.49
C ARG A 430 -2.99 11.02 -10.02
N MET A 431 -3.10 10.43 -8.82
CA MET A 431 -4.41 10.08 -8.27
C MET A 431 -5.23 11.33 -7.93
N ASN A 432 -4.60 12.40 -7.43
CA ASN A 432 -5.27 13.67 -7.14
C ASN A 432 -5.84 14.35 -8.39
N GLU A 433 -5.18 14.20 -9.54
CA GLU A 433 -5.64 14.73 -10.83
C GLU A 433 -6.84 13.95 -11.41
N GLY A 434 -7.08 12.71 -10.93
CA GLY A 434 -8.08 11.80 -11.48
C GLY A 434 -9.45 11.83 -10.80
N SER A 435 -10.46 11.29 -11.47
CA SER A 435 -11.84 11.20 -10.95
C SER A 435 -12.01 10.26 -9.75
N LEU A 436 -11.05 9.36 -9.52
CA LEU A 436 -11.02 8.40 -8.42
C LEU A 436 -10.36 8.96 -7.15
N TRP A 437 -9.91 10.23 -7.17
CA TRP A 437 -9.36 10.90 -6.00
C TRP A 437 -10.26 10.85 -4.76
N PRO A 438 -11.60 11.07 -4.85
CA PRO A 438 -12.46 11.07 -3.66
C PRO A 438 -12.41 9.74 -2.89
N ASP A 439 -12.47 8.61 -3.60
CA ASP A 439 -12.40 7.27 -2.99
C ASP A 439 -11.00 6.97 -2.44
N TYR A 440 -9.94 7.30 -3.21
CA TYR A 440 -8.57 7.09 -2.77
C TYR A 440 -8.24 7.91 -1.52
N TRP A 441 -8.57 9.21 -1.53
CA TRP A 441 -8.40 10.13 -0.41
C TRP A 441 -9.22 9.73 0.82
N ALA A 442 -10.47 9.29 0.63
CA ALA A 442 -11.35 8.82 1.69
C ALA A 442 -10.74 7.63 2.46
N SER A 443 -10.04 6.74 1.75
CA SER A 443 -9.42 5.55 2.34
C SER A 443 -8.22 5.85 3.24
N LEU A 444 -7.54 6.99 3.07
CA LEU A 444 -6.30 7.28 3.81
C LEU A 444 -6.56 7.62 5.29
N PRO A 445 -5.73 7.11 6.23
CA PRO A 445 -5.84 7.45 7.65
C PRO A 445 -5.66 8.94 7.91
N ARG A 446 -6.51 9.51 8.76
CA ARG A 446 -6.47 10.92 9.16
C ARG A 446 -5.71 11.13 10.46
N ALA A 447 -4.81 12.12 10.47
CA ALA A 447 -4.08 12.54 11.66
C ALA A 447 -5.03 13.00 12.78
N GLY A 448 -4.67 12.70 14.02
CA GLY A 448 -5.45 13.00 15.22
C GLY A 448 -6.70 12.12 15.41
N THR A 449 -6.97 11.17 14.50
CA THR A 449 -8.15 10.30 14.58
C THR A 449 -7.81 8.95 15.22
N ARG A 450 -8.51 8.60 16.30
CA ARG A 450 -8.31 7.33 17.01
C ARG A 450 -8.62 6.15 16.08
N TYR A 451 -7.81 5.10 16.16
CA TYR A 451 -7.88 3.90 15.30
C TYR A 451 -7.50 4.11 13.83
N GLU A 452 -7.15 5.34 13.43
CA GLU A 452 -6.52 5.65 12.14
C GLU A 452 -5.06 6.08 12.41
N LEU A 453 -4.67 7.28 11.96
CA LEU A 453 -3.42 7.93 12.38
C LEU A 453 -3.65 8.70 13.68
N GLY A 454 -3.70 7.97 14.81
CA GLY A 454 -3.95 8.53 16.15
C GLY A 454 -2.83 9.40 16.74
N ARG A 455 -1.84 9.80 15.93
CA ARG A 455 -0.74 10.71 16.30
C ARG A 455 -1.05 12.11 15.78
N MET A 456 -0.25 13.11 16.19
CA MET A 456 -0.46 14.53 15.81
C MET A 456 -1.86 15.02 16.23
N TYR A 457 -2.34 14.57 17.39
CA TYR A 457 -3.55 15.14 17.99
C TYR A 457 -3.21 16.51 18.56
N GLN A 458 -4.17 17.45 18.55
CA GLN A 458 -3.98 18.82 19.06
C GLN A 458 -2.86 19.62 18.36
N THR A 459 -2.58 19.33 17.09
CA THR A 459 -1.65 20.10 16.24
C THR A 459 -2.36 20.56 14.97
N ALA A 460 -1.71 21.40 14.14
CA ALA A 460 -2.27 21.84 12.85
C ALA A 460 -2.50 20.69 11.85
N ALA A 461 -1.80 19.57 12.02
CA ALA A 461 -1.99 18.38 11.20
C ALA A 461 -3.29 17.63 11.54
N ALA A 462 -3.81 17.78 12.76
CA ALA A 462 -5.03 17.09 13.20
C ALA A 462 -6.22 17.41 12.29
N ASN A 463 -6.96 16.37 11.91
CA ASN A 463 -8.09 16.44 10.98
C ASN A 463 -7.78 16.90 9.55
N ASN A 464 -6.53 17.24 9.25
CA ASN A 464 -6.08 17.81 7.99
C ASN A 464 -5.20 16.80 7.22
N LEU A 465 -4.04 16.44 7.79
CA LEU A 465 -3.11 15.49 7.19
C LEU A 465 -3.77 14.12 7.08
N ARG A 466 -3.69 13.51 5.89
CA ARG A 466 -3.98 12.08 5.72
C ARG A 466 -2.81 11.37 5.09
N ALA A 467 -2.39 10.27 5.72
CA ALA A 467 -1.20 9.55 5.31
C ALA A 467 -1.27 8.09 5.73
N LYS A 468 -0.72 7.23 4.88
CA LYS A 468 -0.50 5.83 5.19
C LYS A 468 0.80 5.68 5.98
N THR A 469 0.73 4.87 7.03
CA THR A 469 1.89 4.47 7.85
C THR A 469 2.51 3.17 7.31
N GLY A 470 3.82 3.02 7.50
CA GLY A 470 4.58 1.80 7.23
C GLY A 470 5.45 1.43 8.42
N THR A 471 5.41 0.16 8.84
CA THR A 471 6.35 -0.37 9.86
C THR A 471 6.58 -1.86 9.60
N ILE A 472 7.85 -2.24 9.45
CA ILE A 472 8.37 -3.61 9.59
C ILE A 472 9.68 -3.52 10.39
N ASP A 473 10.36 -4.65 10.63
CA ASP A 473 11.64 -4.63 11.36
C ASP A 473 12.65 -3.71 10.65
N GLY A 474 13.20 -2.76 11.40
CA GLY A 474 14.15 -1.78 10.86
C GLY A 474 13.60 -0.81 9.81
N VAL A 475 12.28 -0.63 9.65
CA VAL A 475 11.71 0.30 8.66
C VAL A 475 10.57 1.12 9.27
N SER A 476 10.56 2.43 9.02
CA SER A 476 9.42 3.31 9.28
C SER A 476 9.13 4.17 8.07
N ALA A 477 7.85 4.42 7.80
CA ALA A 477 7.44 5.27 6.71
C ALA A 477 6.12 5.99 6.97
N LEU A 478 5.98 7.19 6.42
CA LEU A 478 4.75 7.97 6.39
C LEU A 478 4.62 8.69 5.05
N THR A 479 3.54 8.41 4.32
CA THR A 479 3.33 8.93 2.95
C THR A 479 1.89 9.40 2.80
N GLY A 480 1.69 10.62 2.31
CA GLY A 480 0.35 11.20 2.21
C GLY A 480 0.32 12.63 1.68
N MET A 481 -0.75 13.34 2.03
CA MET A 481 -0.96 14.74 1.68
C MET A 481 -1.47 15.52 2.88
N VAL A 482 -1.11 16.80 2.95
CA VAL A 482 -1.56 17.76 3.95
C VAL A 482 -1.85 19.09 3.28
N ARG A 483 -2.77 19.87 3.85
CA ARG A 483 -2.97 21.27 3.47
C ARG A 483 -2.22 22.19 4.42
N THR A 484 -1.56 23.19 3.90
CA THR A 484 -0.91 24.27 4.67
C THR A 484 -1.98 25.16 5.32
N GLN A 485 -1.57 26.13 6.16
CA GLN A 485 -2.51 27.08 6.78
C GLN A 485 -3.23 27.97 5.76
N ASP A 486 -2.58 28.31 4.65
CA ASP A 486 -3.15 29.08 3.53
C ASP A 486 -3.82 28.20 2.46
N GLY A 487 -3.85 26.87 2.66
CA GLY A 487 -4.63 25.93 1.87
C GLY A 487 -3.91 25.25 0.71
N GLU A 488 -2.63 25.57 0.49
CA GLU A 488 -1.73 24.89 -0.45
C GLU A 488 -1.68 23.39 -0.16
N ARG A 489 -1.72 22.57 -1.21
CA ARG A 489 -1.68 21.10 -1.09
C ARG A 489 -0.25 20.60 -1.20
N LEU A 490 0.24 19.96 -0.15
CA LEU A 490 1.56 19.33 -0.12
C LEU A 490 1.43 17.80 -0.11
N ALA A 491 1.99 17.14 -1.12
CA ALA A 491 2.22 15.70 -1.10
C ALA A 491 3.60 15.42 -0.50
N PHE A 492 3.70 14.35 0.29
CA PHE A 492 4.96 13.98 0.92
C PHE A 492 5.12 12.47 1.06
N SER A 493 6.37 12.04 1.11
CA SER A 493 6.77 10.69 1.49
C SER A 493 8.04 10.76 2.32
N ILE A 494 8.01 10.20 3.53
CA ILE A 494 9.13 10.13 4.46
C ILE A 494 9.39 8.65 4.75
N MET A 495 10.51 8.11 4.29
CA MET A 495 10.87 6.71 4.49
C MET A 495 12.27 6.58 5.09
N VAL A 496 12.40 5.69 6.06
CA VAL A 496 13.68 5.40 6.72
C VAL A 496 13.89 3.91 6.96
N ASN A 497 15.05 3.42 6.50
CA ASN A 497 15.53 2.08 6.75
C ASN A 497 16.73 2.10 7.70
N GLY A 498 16.73 1.23 8.69
CA GLY A 498 17.73 1.16 9.75
C GLY A 498 17.69 2.30 10.78
N PRO A 499 16.52 2.87 11.18
CA PRO A 499 16.49 3.82 12.28
C PRO A 499 16.89 3.10 13.59
N PRO A 500 17.58 3.76 14.53
CA PRO A 500 17.92 3.17 15.82
C PRO A 500 16.69 2.91 16.70
N SER A 501 15.56 3.56 16.40
CA SER A 501 14.29 3.35 17.08
C SER A 501 13.12 3.71 16.17
N ILE A 502 12.18 2.77 16.00
CA ILE A 502 10.91 3.01 15.29
C ILE A 502 10.09 4.10 15.98
N GLY A 503 10.13 4.18 17.30
CA GLY A 503 9.44 5.23 18.05
C GLY A 503 9.97 6.62 17.72
N ARG A 504 11.30 6.77 17.59
CA ARG A 504 11.91 8.05 17.21
C ARG A 504 11.68 8.39 15.74
N ALA A 505 11.70 7.40 14.83
CA ALA A 505 11.30 7.61 13.43
C ALA A 505 9.87 8.17 13.33
N LYS A 506 8.94 7.60 14.09
CA LYS A 506 7.56 8.09 14.19
C LYS A 506 7.48 9.50 14.80
N GLN A 507 8.36 9.85 15.73
CA GLN A 507 8.39 11.20 16.27
C GLN A 507 8.82 12.22 15.21
N LEU A 508 9.90 11.94 14.48
CA LEU A 508 10.35 12.77 13.36
C LEU A 508 9.26 12.93 12.28
N GLU A 509 8.58 11.83 11.91
CA GLU A 509 7.45 11.88 10.98
C GLU A 509 6.34 12.83 11.46
N ASN A 510 6.05 12.84 12.78
CA ASN A 510 5.03 13.72 13.36
C ASN A 510 5.48 15.18 13.30
N GLU A 511 6.73 15.47 13.69
CA GLU A 511 7.28 16.83 13.71
C GLU A 511 7.23 17.42 12.30
N ILE A 512 7.73 16.69 11.29
CA ILE A 512 7.63 17.12 9.89
C ILE A 512 6.16 17.30 9.46
N GLY A 513 5.28 16.34 9.76
CA GLY A 513 3.87 16.45 9.42
C GLY A 513 3.18 17.69 10.02
N VAL A 514 3.61 18.14 11.21
CA VAL A 514 3.15 19.38 11.85
C VAL A 514 3.72 20.60 11.15
N HIS A 515 5.03 20.65 10.88
CA HIS A 515 5.64 21.77 10.14
C HIS A 515 4.98 21.98 8.78
N LEU A 516 4.70 20.90 8.04
CA LEU A 516 3.98 20.98 6.76
C LEU A 516 2.57 21.58 6.88
N ALA A 517 1.86 21.26 7.97
CA ALA A 517 0.52 21.78 8.22
C ALA A 517 0.52 23.24 8.72
N GLU A 518 1.59 23.68 9.37
CA GLU A 518 1.76 25.04 9.89
C GLU A 518 2.32 26.03 8.87
N PHE A 519 2.85 25.51 7.76
CA PHE A 519 3.37 26.32 6.68
C PHE A 519 2.30 27.27 6.09
N HIS A 520 2.74 28.44 5.62
CA HIS A 520 1.94 29.39 4.85
C HIS A 520 2.87 30.21 3.94
N ARG A 521 2.37 30.65 2.79
CA ARG A 521 3.03 31.64 1.92
C ARG A 521 2.35 33.01 2.05
N ALA A 522 3.12 34.08 1.90
CA ALA A 522 2.56 35.42 1.79
C ALA A 522 1.62 35.55 0.54
N PRO A 523 0.52 36.31 0.57
CA PRO A 523 -0.38 36.42 -0.58
C PRO A 523 0.32 36.97 -1.84
N GLY A 524 0.16 36.29 -2.98
CA GLY A 524 0.63 36.75 -4.30
C GLY A 524 1.99 36.20 -4.75
N THR A 525 2.55 35.23 -4.04
CA THR A 525 3.87 34.64 -4.30
C THR A 525 3.77 33.24 -4.91
N ALA A 526 3.18 33.13 -6.11
CA ALA A 526 3.36 31.90 -6.90
C ALA A 526 4.85 31.80 -7.29
N PRO A 527 5.53 30.67 -7.05
CA PRO A 527 6.98 30.58 -7.27
C PRO A 527 7.33 30.51 -8.76
N GLU A 528 8.43 31.16 -9.14
CA GLU A 528 9.17 30.82 -10.35
C GLU A 528 9.88 29.47 -10.15
N VAL A 529 9.92 28.64 -11.20
CA VAL A 529 10.60 27.35 -11.19
C VAL A 529 12.12 27.56 -10.99
N THR A 530 12.60 27.40 -9.76
CA THR A 530 14.03 27.34 -9.46
C THR A 530 14.48 25.89 -9.28
N GLU A 531 15.41 25.44 -10.11
CA GLU A 531 16.20 24.22 -9.86
C GLU A 531 16.94 24.39 -8.52
N GLN A 532 16.62 23.56 -7.53
CA GLN A 532 17.31 23.57 -6.25
C GLN A 532 18.74 23.03 -6.40
N THR A 533 19.67 23.73 -5.76
CA THR A 533 21.07 23.32 -5.60
C THR A 533 21.14 22.23 -4.51
N PRO A 534 21.90 21.13 -4.70
CA PRO A 534 22.02 20.08 -3.69
C PRO A 534 22.51 20.61 -2.34
N ILE A 535 21.95 20.09 -1.25
CA ILE A 535 22.47 20.29 0.11
C ILE A 535 23.96 19.90 0.12
N PRO A 536 24.86 20.71 0.70
CA PRO A 536 26.27 20.37 0.78
C PRO A 536 26.44 19.05 1.53
N ARG A 537 26.87 18.01 0.80
CA ARG A 537 27.47 16.83 1.42
C ARG A 537 28.61 17.34 2.29
N GLY A 538 28.59 17.05 3.59
CA GLY A 538 29.76 17.25 4.45
C GLY A 538 30.95 16.61 3.75
N ASN A 539 31.87 17.42 3.26
CA ASN A 539 32.96 16.99 2.41
C ASN A 539 33.91 16.12 3.26
N PRO A 540 34.01 14.79 3.06
CA PRO A 540 35.14 14.08 3.61
C PRO A 540 36.31 14.42 2.70
N ALA A 541 37.32 15.11 3.24
CA ALA A 541 38.57 15.36 2.53
C ALA A 541 39.08 14.05 1.89
N VAL A 542 39.03 13.99 0.55
CA VAL A 542 39.44 12.81 -0.24
C VAL A 542 40.96 12.75 -0.22
N PHE A 543 41.52 11.80 0.53
CA PHE A 543 42.86 11.30 0.28
C PHE A 543 42.71 10.21 -0.78
N SER A 544 43.20 10.41 -2.00
CA SER A 544 43.23 9.36 -3.03
C SER A 544 44.62 8.71 -3.11
N GLU A 545 44.65 7.39 -3.30
CA GLU A 545 45.86 6.66 -3.73
C GLU A 545 45.74 6.35 -5.23
N ARG A 546 46.87 6.27 -5.94
CA ARG A 546 46.87 5.98 -7.39
C ARG A 546 47.11 4.49 -7.63
N HIS A 547 46.24 3.88 -8.41
CA HIS A 547 46.37 2.50 -8.88
C HIS A 547 46.64 2.47 -10.39
N ARG A 548 47.61 1.68 -10.85
CA ARG A 548 47.90 1.50 -12.28
C ARG A 548 47.27 0.21 -12.75
N VAL A 549 46.29 0.30 -13.65
CA VAL A 549 45.53 -0.84 -14.17
C VAL A 549 46.48 -1.85 -14.81
N GLU A 550 46.42 -3.10 -14.38
CA GLU A 550 47.16 -4.22 -14.95
C GLU A 550 46.33 -4.96 -16.02
N ARG A 551 47.02 -5.76 -16.85
CA ARG A 551 46.34 -6.49 -17.93
C ARG A 551 45.43 -7.57 -17.33
N GLY A 552 44.11 -7.43 -17.57
CA GLY A 552 43.09 -8.38 -17.10
C GLY A 552 42.26 -7.88 -15.92
N GLU A 553 42.58 -6.71 -15.36
CA GLU A 553 41.78 -6.10 -14.32
C GLU A 553 40.51 -5.44 -14.87
N ASN A 554 39.50 -5.36 -14.00
CA ASN A 554 38.28 -4.60 -14.23
C ASN A 554 37.97 -3.76 -12.97
N LEU A 555 37.14 -2.71 -13.12
CA LEU A 555 36.82 -1.80 -12.01
C LEU A 555 36.23 -2.52 -10.80
N GLY A 556 35.49 -3.61 -10.97
CA GLY A 556 34.95 -4.40 -9.86
C GLY A 556 36.00 -5.21 -9.09
N GLY A 557 37.06 -5.66 -9.78
CA GLY A 557 38.22 -6.28 -9.14
C GLY A 557 39.02 -5.27 -8.33
N ILE A 558 39.30 -4.11 -8.93
CA ILE A 558 40.05 -3.02 -8.30
C ILE A 558 39.27 -2.43 -7.12
N ALA A 559 37.96 -2.20 -7.27
CA ALA A 559 37.11 -1.72 -6.17
C ALA A 559 37.19 -2.63 -4.93
N ARG A 560 37.14 -3.95 -5.14
CA ARG A 560 37.26 -4.93 -4.05
C ARG A 560 38.64 -4.95 -3.41
N SER A 561 39.73 -4.82 -4.18
CA SER A 561 41.08 -4.86 -3.61
C SER A 561 41.37 -3.66 -2.69
N TYR A 562 40.71 -2.53 -2.95
CA TYR A 562 40.84 -1.31 -2.15
C TYR A 562 39.69 -1.08 -1.16
N GLY A 563 38.72 -1.99 -1.09
CA GLY A 563 37.58 -1.88 -0.15
C GLY A 563 36.63 -0.71 -0.44
N VAL A 564 36.52 -0.30 -1.71
CA VAL A 564 35.65 0.77 -2.19
C VAL A 564 34.62 0.24 -3.19
N THR A 565 33.68 1.07 -3.63
CA THR A 565 32.72 0.75 -4.68
C THR A 565 33.20 1.24 -6.06
N ILE A 566 32.65 0.65 -7.13
CA ILE A 566 32.92 1.11 -8.50
C ILE A 566 32.49 2.57 -8.66
N ASN A 567 31.38 2.98 -8.04
CA ASN A 567 30.87 4.36 -8.14
C ASN A 567 31.81 5.35 -7.45
N GLU A 568 32.44 4.98 -6.33
CA GLU A 568 33.44 5.82 -5.66
C GLU A 568 34.70 5.99 -6.52
N ILE A 569 35.16 4.94 -7.22
CA ILE A 569 36.26 5.06 -8.19
C ILE A 569 35.85 5.97 -9.36
N LEU A 570 34.64 5.83 -9.90
CA LEU A 570 34.18 6.65 -11.03
C LEU A 570 33.98 8.12 -10.65
N GLN A 571 33.57 8.41 -9.42
CA GLN A 571 33.41 9.79 -8.93
C GLN A 571 34.73 10.55 -8.91
N VAL A 572 35.84 9.90 -8.53
CA VAL A 572 37.18 10.52 -8.53
C VAL A 572 37.93 10.36 -9.86
N ASN A 573 37.36 9.61 -10.83
CA ASN A 573 37.88 9.51 -12.19
C ASN A 573 36.78 9.82 -13.23
N PRO A 574 36.30 11.08 -13.31
CA PRO A 574 35.12 11.45 -14.11
C PRO A 574 35.29 11.27 -15.62
N ARG A 575 36.50 10.98 -16.11
CA ARG A 575 36.81 10.71 -17.52
C ARG A 575 36.85 9.22 -17.87
N ILE A 576 36.46 8.35 -16.95
CA ILE A 576 36.49 6.90 -17.12
C ILE A 576 35.06 6.39 -17.23
N GLU A 577 34.80 5.59 -18.26
CA GLU A 577 33.52 4.91 -18.43
C GLU A 577 33.54 3.59 -17.64
N ARG A 578 32.42 3.25 -16.99
CA ARG A 578 32.28 2.06 -16.11
C ARG A 578 32.80 0.75 -16.73
N ASN A 579 32.74 0.62 -18.05
CA ASN A 579 33.10 -0.60 -18.78
C ASN A 579 34.39 -0.48 -19.60
N ARG A 580 35.18 0.59 -19.43
CA ARG A 580 36.41 0.83 -20.20
C ARG A 580 37.54 1.35 -19.30
N ILE A 581 38.37 0.42 -18.85
CA ILE A 581 39.71 0.72 -18.33
C ILE A 581 40.77 0.02 -19.19
N ILE A 582 41.93 0.64 -19.33
CA ILE A 582 43.01 0.16 -20.21
C ILE A 582 44.23 -0.17 -19.37
N ALA A 583 44.89 -1.29 -19.62
CA ALA A 583 46.14 -1.65 -18.96
C ALA A 583 47.19 -0.51 -19.13
N GLY A 584 47.78 -0.09 -18.02
CA GLY A 584 48.70 1.04 -17.91
C GLY A 584 48.06 2.37 -17.54
N GLN A 585 46.72 2.48 -17.56
CA GLN A 585 45.96 3.65 -17.12
C GLN A 585 46.09 3.83 -15.61
N TRP A 586 46.19 5.07 -15.15
CA TRP A 586 46.14 5.39 -13.72
C TRP A 586 44.73 5.74 -13.29
N LEU A 587 44.28 5.14 -12.20
CA LEU A 587 43.03 5.43 -11.50
C LEU A 587 43.35 6.11 -10.17
N GLU A 588 42.60 7.14 -9.82
CA GLU A 588 42.49 7.58 -8.42
C GLU A 588 41.56 6.65 -7.65
N ILE A 589 41.97 6.21 -6.47
CA ILE A 589 41.20 5.34 -5.59
C ILE A 589 40.96 6.09 -4.28
N PRO A 590 39.71 6.33 -3.88
CA PRO A 590 39.41 7.05 -2.65
C PRO A 590 39.82 6.23 -1.41
N LYS A 591 40.39 6.88 -0.37
CA LYS A 591 40.63 6.25 0.95
C LYS A 591 39.57 6.67 1.96
N HIS A 592 39.00 5.70 2.65
CA HIS A 592 38.26 5.93 3.89
C HIS A 592 39.24 6.08 5.06
N ARG A 593 39.01 7.03 5.99
CA ARG A 593 39.80 7.10 7.23
C ARG A 593 39.53 5.85 8.07
N GLY A 594 40.48 4.93 8.14
CA GLY A 594 40.43 3.81 9.08
C GLY A 594 40.94 2.44 8.62
N ASN A 595 41.93 2.35 7.72
CA ASN A 595 42.75 1.15 7.53
C ASN A 595 44.23 1.46 7.80
#